data_AF-A0A916H979-F1
#
_entry.id   AF-A0A916H979-F1
#
_cell.length_a   1.000
_cell.length_b   1.000
_cell.length_c   1.000
_cell.angle_alpha   90.00
_cell.angle_beta   90.00
_cell.angle_gamma   90.00
#
_symmetry.space_group_name_H-M   'P 1'
#
loop_
_entity.id
_entity.type
_entity.pdbx_description
1 polymer ?
#
loop_
_entity_poly.entity_id
_entity_poly.type
_entity_poly.pdbx_seq_one_letter_code
_entity_poly.pdbx_strand_id
1 'polypeptide(L)'
;TLEEVERRTVLMETGARKFTAYNLKHPEDPLPRLVIVIDEVAALMRNSAEAKEVQALITQIANLGRAVGIHLICCTQFPIVEYIPNSVKISMWARIAARVQNSDQSRVILGTGDAASLPDVPGRMVYGKDSYLFEIQTPLVEDEDINEALRIAQGRALGWVKLDGYLPVIDPEPFLDALVHNPLFNRRLIPQRLAEVLAQYAIPRRQVRAFVEDLVRAKTVLVGKEQYRVERHPAGGWVLMPENEAAAWWVQEQRAQVETELERKVGYLKRYPLLPVYAPLYLPAPTEPEPVVEPLLPPKPPDDQDLYERFIRERCEVDWEAWTPTAQLYDAYVPFCRGQGGIPLNKPRFAMCLKGSGFTAKQTGHPATRGWVGLRLLELTTAPDDSDPDPVAELAQ
;
A
#
# COMPACT_ATOMS: atom_id res chain seq x y z
N THR A 1 -34.00 9.20 -4.82
CA THR A 1 -33.33 7.91 -4.56
C THR A 1 -34.00 7.27 -3.34
N LEU A 2 -33.94 5.94 -3.22
CA LEU A 2 -34.57 5.20 -2.10
C LEU A 2 -34.11 5.75 -0.73
N GLU A 3 -32.79 5.95 -0.59
CA GLU A 3 -32.16 6.53 0.61
C GLU A 3 -32.68 7.94 0.97
N GLU A 4 -32.95 8.80 -0.02
CA GLU A 4 -33.53 10.13 0.25
C GLU A 4 -34.93 10.00 0.85
N VAL A 5 -35.74 9.09 0.30
CA VAL A 5 -37.11 8.85 0.75
C VAL A 5 -37.09 8.26 2.16
N GLU A 6 -36.23 7.29 2.44
CA GLU A 6 -36.09 6.68 3.77
C GLU A 6 -35.69 7.72 4.82
N ARG A 7 -34.65 8.52 4.55
CA ARG A 7 -34.22 9.59 5.47
C ARG A 7 -35.31 10.63 5.69
N ARG A 8 -36.03 11.00 4.62
CA ARG A 8 -37.14 11.94 4.73
C ARG A 8 -38.26 11.39 5.60
N THR A 9 -38.58 10.11 5.49
CA THR A 9 -39.57 9.43 6.34
C THR A 9 -39.15 9.46 7.80
N VAL A 10 -37.89 9.11 8.11
CA VAL A 10 -37.35 9.18 9.49
C VAL A 10 -37.45 10.59 10.06
N LEU A 11 -37.13 11.62 9.27
CA LEU A 11 -37.27 13.01 9.71
C LEU A 11 -38.73 13.41 9.97
N MET A 12 -39.67 12.94 9.14
CA MET A 12 -41.10 13.19 9.33
C MET A 12 -41.64 12.50 10.59
N GLU A 13 -41.31 11.23 10.79
CA GLU A 13 -41.76 10.43 11.95
C GLU A 13 -41.26 11.01 13.28
N THR A 14 -40.04 11.53 13.30
CA THR A 14 -39.45 12.17 14.49
C THR A 14 -39.79 13.66 14.64
N GLY A 15 -40.58 14.22 13.74
CA GLY A 15 -40.96 15.64 13.72
C GLY A 15 -39.77 16.60 13.52
N ALA A 16 -38.66 16.12 12.97
CA ALA A 16 -37.47 16.90 12.71
C ALA A 16 -37.55 17.54 11.31
N ARG A 17 -37.47 18.87 11.22
CA ARG A 17 -37.54 19.56 9.91
C ARG A 17 -36.27 19.40 9.05
N LYS A 18 -35.15 19.09 9.68
CA LYS A 18 -33.82 19.00 9.04
C LYS A 18 -33.01 17.91 9.72
N PHE A 19 -32.13 17.28 8.95
CA PHE A 19 -31.12 16.34 9.43
C PHE A 19 -30.33 16.85 10.65
N THR A 20 -29.87 18.11 10.65
CA THR A 20 -29.15 18.67 11.80
C THR A 20 -29.98 18.69 13.07
N ALA A 21 -31.29 18.96 12.95
CA ALA A 21 -32.19 18.97 14.10
C ALA A 21 -32.48 17.54 14.60
N TYR A 22 -32.48 16.55 13.71
CA TYR A 22 -32.58 15.15 14.08
C TYR A 22 -31.34 14.70 14.88
N ASN A 23 -30.14 14.91 14.35
CA ASN A 23 -28.89 14.48 15.03
C ASN A 23 -28.68 15.18 16.38
N LEU A 24 -29.19 16.40 16.54
CA LEU A 24 -29.14 17.10 17.83
C LEU A 24 -30.09 16.46 18.87
N LYS A 25 -31.21 15.89 18.43
CA LYS A 25 -32.19 15.21 19.28
C LYS A 25 -31.83 13.76 19.58
N HIS A 26 -31.07 13.11 18.70
CA HIS A 26 -30.66 11.71 18.80
C HIS A 26 -29.12 11.60 18.74
N PRO A 27 -28.40 12.10 19.75
CA PRO A 27 -26.95 12.05 19.78
C PRO A 27 -26.40 10.61 19.90
N GLU A 28 -27.19 9.68 20.43
CA GLU A 28 -26.87 8.25 20.55
C GLU A 28 -26.96 7.47 19.23
N ASP A 29 -27.79 7.93 18.28
CA ASP A 29 -27.94 7.33 16.95
C ASP A 29 -28.08 8.42 15.87
N PRO A 30 -26.99 9.17 15.61
CA PRO A 30 -27.04 10.24 14.64
C PRO A 30 -27.03 9.64 13.22
N LEU A 31 -27.93 10.12 12.36
CA LEU A 31 -27.85 9.78 10.94
C LEU A 31 -26.51 10.32 10.37
N PRO A 32 -25.79 9.58 9.52
CA PRO A 32 -24.56 10.07 8.90
C PRO A 32 -24.87 11.01 7.74
N ARG A 33 -24.01 11.99 7.46
CA ARG A 33 -24.11 12.77 6.22
C ARG A 33 -23.70 11.90 5.05
N LEU A 34 -24.47 11.95 3.96
CA LEU A 34 -24.11 11.29 2.71
C LEU A 34 -23.49 12.31 1.77
N VAL A 35 -22.29 12.01 1.25
CA VAL A 35 -21.63 12.82 0.23
C VAL A 35 -21.45 11.95 -1.00
N ILE A 36 -22.08 12.37 -2.11
CA ILE A 36 -21.96 11.74 -3.41
C ILE A 36 -20.93 12.56 -4.20
N VAL A 37 -19.88 11.90 -4.67
CA VAL A 37 -18.82 12.53 -5.46
C VAL A 37 -18.80 11.88 -6.84
N ILE A 38 -18.92 12.70 -7.88
CA ILE A 38 -18.82 12.31 -9.29
C ILE A 38 -17.59 13.00 -9.85
N ASP A 39 -16.51 12.24 -10.07
CA ASP A 39 -15.23 12.80 -10.54
C ASP A 39 -15.29 13.35 -11.97
N GLU A 40 -16.09 12.71 -12.84
CA GLU A 40 -16.29 13.18 -14.19
C GLU A 40 -17.76 13.02 -14.62
N VAL A 41 -18.55 14.09 -14.45
CA VAL A 41 -19.96 14.08 -14.81
C VAL A 41 -20.16 13.90 -16.32
N ALA A 42 -19.23 14.37 -17.16
CA ALA A 42 -19.29 14.17 -18.61
C ALA A 42 -19.25 12.67 -18.97
N ALA A 43 -18.55 11.85 -18.17
CA ALA A 43 -18.48 10.41 -18.40
C ALA A 43 -19.85 9.74 -18.30
N LEU A 44 -20.70 10.21 -17.38
CA LEU A 44 -22.06 9.72 -17.22
C LEU A 44 -22.99 10.21 -18.35
N MET A 45 -22.71 11.39 -18.91
CA MET A 45 -23.53 12.02 -19.97
C MET A 45 -23.17 11.53 -21.38
N ARG A 46 -22.01 10.88 -21.57
CA ARG A 46 -21.57 10.35 -22.88
C ARG A 46 -22.48 9.23 -23.41
N ASN A 47 -23.16 8.50 -22.53
CA ASN A 47 -24.18 7.55 -22.97
C ASN A 47 -25.52 8.27 -23.16
N SER A 48 -25.85 8.58 -24.41
CA SER A 48 -27.00 9.42 -24.77
C SER A 48 -28.36 8.88 -24.32
N ALA A 49 -28.47 7.56 -24.08
CA ALA A 49 -29.72 6.93 -23.66
C ALA A 49 -30.09 7.27 -22.21
N GLU A 50 -29.10 7.42 -21.32
CA GLU A 50 -29.30 7.59 -19.87
C GLU A 50 -29.03 9.02 -19.39
N ALA A 51 -28.40 9.87 -20.22
CA ALA A 51 -28.02 11.24 -19.86
C ALA A 51 -29.18 12.06 -19.28
N LYS A 52 -30.39 11.94 -19.84
CA LYS A 52 -31.59 12.63 -19.33
C LYS A 52 -31.99 12.16 -17.93
N GLU A 53 -31.90 10.86 -17.66
CA GLU A 53 -32.22 10.29 -16.35
C GLU A 53 -31.17 10.70 -15.32
N VAL A 54 -29.89 10.64 -15.67
CA VAL A 54 -28.79 11.10 -14.80
C VAL A 54 -28.95 12.60 -14.46
N GLN A 55 -29.27 13.45 -15.44
CA GLN A 55 -29.53 14.87 -15.19
C GLN A 55 -30.71 15.10 -14.25
N ALA A 56 -31.79 14.33 -14.42
CA ALA A 56 -32.96 14.40 -13.55
C ALA A 56 -32.59 14.01 -12.11
N LEU A 57 -31.80 12.94 -11.93
CA LEU A 57 -31.34 12.49 -10.61
C LEU A 57 -30.42 13.51 -9.93
N ILE A 58 -29.43 14.06 -10.66
CA ILE A 58 -28.54 15.12 -10.16
C ILE A 58 -29.38 16.31 -9.67
N THR A 59 -30.33 16.76 -10.49
CA THR A 59 -31.20 17.90 -10.17
C THR A 59 -32.08 17.61 -8.94
N GLN A 60 -32.64 16.40 -8.85
CA GLN A 60 -33.44 15.97 -7.71
C GLN A 60 -32.62 15.95 -6.42
N ILE A 61 -31.42 15.35 -6.44
CA ILE A 61 -30.52 15.28 -5.28
C ILE A 61 -30.09 16.68 -4.86
N ALA A 62 -29.70 17.54 -5.81
CA ALA A 62 -29.27 18.90 -5.51
C ALA A 62 -30.38 19.74 -4.86
N ASN A 63 -31.65 19.57 -5.29
CA ASN A 63 -32.79 20.29 -4.72
C ASN A 63 -33.23 19.75 -3.35
N LEU A 64 -33.32 18.42 -3.18
CA LEU A 64 -33.94 17.80 -2.01
C LEU A 64 -32.93 17.38 -0.94
N GLY A 65 -31.68 17.10 -1.32
CA GLY A 65 -30.68 16.47 -0.47
C GLY A 65 -30.31 17.29 0.77
N ARG A 66 -30.30 18.62 0.68
CA ARG A 66 -29.86 19.51 1.77
C ARG A 66 -30.64 19.30 3.08
N ALA A 67 -31.95 19.07 3.00
CA ALA A 67 -32.78 18.91 4.20
C ALA A 67 -32.54 17.57 4.89
N VAL A 68 -32.25 16.52 4.11
CA VAL A 68 -32.03 15.14 4.56
C VAL A 68 -30.54 14.78 4.79
N GLY A 69 -29.63 15.74 4.61
CA GLY A 69 -28.20 15.55 4.85
C GLY A 69 -27.45 14.84 3.72
N ILE A 70 -27.97 14.91 2.49
CA ILE A 70 -27.31 14.42 1.27
C ILE A 70 -26.68 15.59 0.54
N HIS A 71 -25.40 15.47 0.20
CA HIS A 71 -24.61 16.46 -0.53
C HIS A 71 -24.06 15.85 -1.81
N LEU A 72 -24.01 16.65 -2.87
CA LEU A 72 -23.52 16.24 -4.18
C LEU A 72 -22.35 17.13 -4.60
N ILE A 73 -21.25 16.49 -5.01
CA ILE A 73 -20.08 17.12 -5.61
C ILE A 73 -19.94 16.53 -7.01
N CYS A 74 -20.02 17.39 -8.02
CA CYS A 74 -19.81 17.01 -9.42
C CYS A 74 -18.56 17.73 -9.94
N CYS A 75 -17.65 16.96 -10.49
CA CYS A 75 -16.41 17.41 -11.11
C CYS A 75 -16.46 17.11 -12.62
N THR A 76 -15.71 17.89 -13.40
CA THR A 76 -15.50 17.63 -14.83
C THR A 76 -14.26 18.34 -15.33
N GLN A 77 -13.60 17.75 -16.32
CA GLN A 77 -12.57 18.39 -17.12
C GLN A 77 -13.15 19.02 -18.41
N PHE A 78 -14.40 18.71 -18.76
CA PHE A 78 -15.07 19.13 -19.99
C PHE A 78 -16.32 19.95 -19.68
N PRO A 79 -16.18 21.23 -19.32
CA PRO A 79 -17.31 22.10 -18.99
C PRO A 79 -18.05 22.55 -20.26
N ILE A 80 -18.99 21.72 -20.73
CA ILE A 80 -19.88 22.00 -21.86
C ILE A 80 -21.34 22.10 -21.41
N VAL A 81 -22.13 22.92 -22.10
CA VAL A 81 -23.53 23.23 -21.73
C VAL A 81 -24.40 21.97 -21.75
N GLU A 82 -24.12 21.04 -22.66
CA GLU A 82 -24.84 19.79 -22.82
C GLU A 82 -24.70 18.88 -21.58
N TYR A 83 -23.54 18.89 -20.93
CA TYR A 83 -23.26 18.08 -19.74
C TYR A 83 -23.66 18.79 -18.44
N ILE A 84 -23.60 20.14 -18.43
CA ILE A 84 -23.97 20.98 -17.30
C ILE A 84 -25.08 21.97 -17.73
N PRO A 85 -26.33 21.47 -17.93
CA PRO A 85 -27.43 22.32 -18.34
C PRO A 85 -27.83 23.30 -17.24
N ASN A 86 -28.53 24.38 -17.62
CA ASN A 86 -28.97 25.42 -16.69
C ASN A 86 -29.84 24.87 -15.54
N SER A 87 -30.64 23.82 -15.79
CA SER A 87 -31.46 23.16 -14.75
C SER A 87 -30.62 22.64 -13.59
N VAL A 88 -29.48 22.01 -13.88
CA VAL A 88 -28.52 21.54 -12.87
C VAL A 88 -27.83 22.72 -12.18
N LYS A 89 -27.43 23.75 -12.95
CA LYS A 89 -26.74 24.93 -12.40
C LYS A 89 -27.58 25.69 -11.37
N ILE A 90 -28.89 25.80 -11.57
CA ILE A 90 -29.80 26.48 -10.62
C ILE A 90 -29.80 25.77 -9.27
N SER A 91 -29.71 24.45 -9.25
CA SER A 91 -29.72 23.63 -8.03
C SER A 91 -28.35 23.53 -7.35
N MET A 92 -27.25 23.84 -8.05
CA MET A 92 -25.88 23.81 -7.50
C MET A 92 -25.40 25.23 -7.15
N TRP A 93 -25.64 25.64 -5.91
CA TRP A 93 -25.37 26.99 -5.41
C TRP A 93 -23.88 27.33 -5.25
N ALA A 94 -23.05 26.32 -5.00
CA ALA A 94 -21.60 26.47 -4.85
C ALA A 94 -20.92 25.94 -6.11
N ARG A 95 -20.04 26.76 -6.71
CA ARG A 95 -19.32 26.43 -7.93
C ARG A 95 -17.85 26.76 -7.74
N ILE A 96 -16.98 25.89 -8.21
CA ILE A 96 -15.53 26.08 -8.17
C ILE A 96 -15.03 25.87 -9.60
N ALA A 97 -14.22 26.81 -10.09
CA ALA A 97 -13.56 26.66 -11.38
C ALA A 97 -12.06 26.93 -11.21
N ALA A 98 -11.25 25.95 -11.59
CA ALA A 98 -9.83 26.16 -11.85
C ALA A 98 -9.63 26.92 -13.17
N ARG A 99 -8.39 27.26 -13.50
CA ARG A 99 -8.05 27.91 -14.78
C ARG A 99 -8.57 27.07 -15.96
N VAL A 100 -9.33 27.70 -16.85
CA VAL A 100 -9.88 27.10 -18.07
C VAL A 100 -9.29 27.76 -19.33
N GLN A 101 -9.45 27.12 -20.49
CA GLN A 101 -8.80 27.55 -21.72
C GLN A 101 -9.39 28.84 -22.29
N ASN A 102 -10.69 29.07 -22.12
CA ASN A 102 -11.38 30.23 -22.69
C ASN A 102 -12.55 30.71 -21.83
N SER A 103 -13.03 31.92 -22.14
CA SER A 103 -14.13 32.57 -21.42
C SER A 103 -15.44 31.79 -21.52
N ASP A 104 -15.65 31.03 -22.59
CA ASP A 104 -16.91 30.30 -22.80
C ASP A 104 -17.01 29.12 -21.83
N GLN A 105 -15.93 28.35 -21.66
CA GLN A 105 -15.83 27.32 -20.62
C GLN A 105 -16.03 27.90 -19.21
N SER A 106 -15.46 29.08 -18.94
CA SER A 106 -15.67 29.77 -17.66
C SER A 106 -17.15 30.12 -17.45
N ARG A 107 -17.84 30.63 -18.49
CA ARG A 107 -19.27 30.97 -18.41
C ARG A 107 -20.15 29.73 -18.22
N VAL A 108 -19.75 28.56 -18.74
CA VAL A 108 -20.49 27.31 -18.49
C VAL A 108 -20.52 27.01 -16.99
N ILE A 109 -19.39 27.13 -16.30
CA ILE A 109 -19.27 26.83 -14.86
C ILE A 109 -19.80 27.97 -13.98
N LEU A 110 -19.25 29.18 -14.14
CA LEU A 110 -19.47 30.32 -13.23
C LEU A 110 -20.53 31.30 -13.70
N GLY A 111 -20.86 31.30 -15.00
CA GLY A 111 -21.64 32.36 -15.65
C GLY A 111 -20.82 33.59 -16.04
N THR A 112 -19.56 33.68 -15.61
CA THR A 112 -18.63 34.78 -15.91
C THR A 112 -17.36 34.26 -16.60
N GLY A 113 -16.51 35.18 -17.10
CA GLY A 113 -15.24 34.85 -17.75
C GLY A 113 -14.03 34.74 -16.80
N ASP A 114 -14.26 34.82 -15.48
CA ASP A 114 -13.19 35.04 -14.50
C ASP A 114 -12.20 33.88 -14.41
N ALA A 115 -12.66 32.63 -14.55
CA ALA A 115 -11.79 31.45 -14.49
C ALA A 115 -10.81 31.37 -15.68
N ALA A 116 -11.14 31.96 -16.82
CA ALA A 116 -10.23 32.04 -17.97
C ALA A 116 -9.12 33.09 -17.77
N SER A 117 -9.34 34.03 -16.87
CA SER A 117 -8.40 35.13 -16.57
C SER A 117 -7.49 34.82 -15.37
N LEU A 118 -7.70 33.69 -14.68
CA LEU A 118 -6.85 33.27 -13.56
C LEU A 118 -5.39 33.14 -14.00
N PRO A 119 -4.42 33.56 -13.17
CA PRO A 119 -3.01 33.32 -13.45
C PRO A 119 -2.70 31.81 -13.49
N ASP A 120 -1.64 31.45 -14.21
CA ASP A 120 -1.23 30.05 -14.36
C ASP A 120 -0.48 29.57 -13.10
N VAL A 121 -1.25 29.42 -12.03
CA VAL A 121 -0.77 29.00 -10.71
C VAL A 121 -1.58 27.76 -10.30
N PRO A 122 -0.96 26.59 -10.13
CA PRO A 122 -1.65 25.39 -9.67
C PRO A 122 -2.42 25.64 -8.37
N GLY A 123 -3.66 25.15 -8.32
CA GLY A 123 -4.57 25.35 -7.18
C GLY A 123 -5.22 26.74 -7.10
N ARG A 124 -4.92 27.67 -8.03
CA ARG A 124 -5.69 28.92 -8.16
C ARG A 124 -7.06 28.62 -8.75
N MET A 125 -8.11 29.04 -8.05
CA MET A 125 -9.49 28.80 -8.47
C MET A 125 -10.37 30.03 -8.19
N VAL A 126 -11.52 30.09 -8.84
CA VAL A 126 -12.62 31.00 -8.47
C VAL A 126 -13.69 30.17 -7.77
N TYR A 127 -14.07 30.59 -6.57
CA TYR A 127 -15.22 30.09 -5.84
C TYR A 127 -16.41 31.03 -6.02
N GLY A 128 -17.47 30.49 -6.62
CA GLY A 128 -18.76 31.14 -6.76
C GLY A 128 -19.77 30.61 -5.76
N LYS A 129 -20.39 31.52 -5.01
CA LYS A 129 -21.56 31.21 -4.17
C LYS A 129 -22.61 32.28 -4.39
N ASP A 130 -23.77 31.86 -4.87
CA ASP A 130 -24.86 32.75 -5.26
C ASP A 130 -24.37 33.76 -6.33
N SER A 131 -24.33 35.06 -6.00
CA SER A 131 -23.82 36.14 -6.85
C SER A 131 -22.38 36.54 -6.53
N TYR A 132 -21.78 35.98 -5.48
CA TYR A 132 -20.43 36.34 -5.06
C TYR A 132 -19.40 35.42 -5.70
N LEU A 133 -18.32 36.01 -6.21
CA LEU A 133 -17.18 35.32 -6.78
C LEU A 133 -15.93 35.75 -6.02
N PHE A 134 -15.13 34.78 -5.59
CA PHE A 134 -13.90 35.00 -4.86
C PHE A 134 -12.79 34.17 -5.48
N GLU A 135 -11.64 34.78 -5.72
CA GLU A 135 -10.44 34.01 -6.02
C GLU A 135 -9.94 33.32 -4.73
N ILE A 136 -9.61 32.04 -4.85
CA ILE A 136 -9.09 31.21 -3.78
C ILE A 136 -7.83 30.48 -4.23
N GLN A 137 -7.01 30.11 -3.25
CA GLN A 137 -5.87 29.22 -3.45
C GLN A 137 -6.14 27.94 -2.65
N THR A 138 -6.19 26.80 -3.33
CA THR A 138 -6.34 25.51 -2.65
C THR A 138 -4.99 25.04 -2.08
N PRO A 139 -5.01 24.28 -0.97
CA PRO A 139 -3.82 23.57 -0.52
C PRO A 139 -3.36 22.57 -1.59
N LEU A 140 -2.05 22.37 -1.69
CA LEU A 140 -1.48 21.24 -2.42
C LEU A 140 -1.70 19.99 -1.57
N VAL A 141 -2.16 18.92 -2.21
CA VAL A 141 -2.32 17.59 -1.61
C VAL A 141 -1.49 16.65 -2.47
N GLU A 142 -0.48 16.03 -1.86
CA GLU A 142 0.41 15.09 -2.54
C GLU A 142 -0.08 13.64 -2.35
N ASP A 143 0.50 12.71 -3.10
CA ASP A 143 0.15 11.29 -3.00
C ASP A 143 0.39 10.74 -1.59
N GLU A 144 1.42 11.23 -0.90
CA GLU A 144 1.70 10.91 0.50
C GLU A 144 0.55 11.32 1.44
N ASP A 145 -0.03 12.51 1.25
CA ASP A 145 -1.15 13.00 2.04
C ASP A 145 -2.40 12.13 1.82
N ILE A 146 -2.66 11.75 0.57
CA ILE A 146 -3.78 10.87 0.19
C ILE A 146 -3.58 9.50 0.83
N ASN A 147 -2.38 8.92 0.71
CA ASN A 147 -2.05 7.62 1.29
C ASN A 147 -2.15 7.64 2.81
N GLU A 148 -1.76 8.72 3.47
CA GLU A 148 -1.98 8.89 4.91
C GLU A 148 -3.45 8.95 5.27
N ALA A 149 -4.25 9.75 4.57
CA ALA A 149 -5.70 9.82 4.79
C ALA A 149 -6.39 8.46 4.59
N LEU A 150 -5.98 7.68 3.58
CA LEU A 150 -6.48 6.32 3.34
C LEU A 150 -6.14 5.38 4.48
N ARG A 151 -4.90 5.40 4.97
CA ARG A 151 -4.46 4.62 6.14
C ARG A 151 -5.30 4.92 7.37
N ILE A 152 -5.55 6.21 7.65
CA ILE A 152 -6.43 6.64 8.74
C ILE A 152 -7.85 6.11 8.53
N ALA A 153 -8.41 6.26 7.33
CA ALA A 153 -9.76 5.81 7.01
C ALA A 153 -9.94 4.29 7.19
N GLN A 154 -8.94 3.49 6.80
CA GLN A 154 -8.94 2.04 7.02
C GLN A 154 -8.93 1.69 8.52
N GLY A 155 -8.09 2.38 9.31
CA GLY A 155 -8.06 2.19 10.76
C GLY A 155 -9.40 2.54 11.43
N ARG A 156 -10.07 3.58 10.94
CA ARG A 156 -11.41 3.98 11.39
C ARG A 156 -12.48 2.97 11.00
N ALA A 157 -12.42 2.39 9.81
CA ALA A 157 -13.34 1.35 9.37
C ALA A 157 -13.25 0.08 10.22
N LEU A 158 -12.06 -0.22 10.74
CA LEU A 158 -11.84 -1.30 11.72
C LEU A 158 -12.26 -0.94 13.15
N GLY A 159 -12.58 0.33 13.42
CA GLY A 159 -12.83 0.86 14.76
C GLY A 159 -11.58 1.05 15.62
N TRP A 160 -10.38 0.75 15.11
CA TRP A 160 -9.14 0.84 15.89
C TRP A 160 -8.61 2.26 16.05
N VAL A 161 -9.02 3.14 15.15
CA VAL A 161 -8.58 4.54 15.09
C VAL A 161 -9.78 5.45 15.19
N LYS A 162 -9.65 6.53 15.96
CA LYS A 162 -10.53 7.69 15.92
C LYS A 162 -9.72 8.96 15.67
N LEU A 163 -10.40 10.09 15.50
CA LEU A 163 -9.75 11.39 15.32
C LEU A 163 -9.91 12.23 16.59
N ASP A 164 -8.81 12.73 17.12
CA ASP A 164 -8.79 13.84 18.08
C ASP A 164 -8.48 15.13 17.31
N GLY A 165 -9.53 15.87 16.98
CA GLY A 165 -9.47 16.92 15.96
C GLY A 165 -9.12 16.33 14.59
N TYR A 166 -7.87 16.55 14.15
CA TYR A 166 -7.32 16.01 12.89
C TYR A 166 -6.28 14.91 13.12
N LEU A 167 -5.90 14.65 14.37
CA LEU A 167 -4.86 13.68 14.69
C LEU A 167 -5.46 12.28 14.84
N PRO A 168 -4.93 11.26 14.12
CA PRO A 168 -5.35 9.89 14.34
C PRO A 168 -4.88 9.41 15.71
N VAL A 169 -5.81 8.85 16.47
CA VAL A 169 -5.54 8.30 17.80
C VAL A 169 -6.16 6.92 17.93
N ILE A 170 -5.56 6.07 18.76
CA ILE A 170 -6.10 4.73 19.04
C ILE A 170 -7.46 4.91 19.72
N ASP A 171 -8.49 4.22 19.22
CA ASP A 171 -9.75 4.10 19.95
C ASP A 171 -9.65 2.92 20.94
N PRO A 172 -9.61 3.17 22.26
CA PRO A 172 -9.23 2.13 23.21
C PRO A 172 -10.18 0.95 23.24
N GLU A 173 -11.50 1.20 23.21
CA GLU A 173 -12.51 0.15 23.39
C GLU A 173 -12.49 -0.88 22.25
N PRO A 174 -12.66 -0.50 20.96
CA PRO A 174 -12.71 -1.49 19.88
C PRO A 174 -11.33 -2.11 19.64
N PHE A 175 -10.25 -1.36 19.90
CA PHE A 175 -8.91 -1.90 19.77
C PHE A 175 -8.57 -2.91 20.88
N LEU A 176 -9.02 -2.70 22.12
CA LEU A 176 -8.88 -3.68 23.19
C LEU A 176 -9.65 -4.98 22.89
N ASP A 177 -10.86 -4.85 22.35
CA ASP A 177 -11.63 -6.00 21.87
C ASP A 177 -10.85 -6.79 20.80
N ALA A 178 -10.29 -6.09 19.82
CA ALA A 178 -9.44 -6.71 18.81
C ALA A 178 -8.17 -7.36 19.41
N LEU A 179 -7.51 -6.74 20.38
CA LEU A 179 -6.33 -7.31 21.05
C LEU A 179 -6.62 -8.66 21.71
N VAL A 180 -7.83 -8.82 22.26
CA VAL A 180 -8.25 -10.03 22.97
C VAL A 180 -8.72 -11.14 22.03
N HIS A 181 -9.52 -10.77 21.03
CA HIS A 181 -10.24 -11.74 20.19
C HIS A 181 -9.52 -12.02 18.86
N ASN A 182 -8.66 -11.13 18.38
CA ASN A 182 -7.97 -11.32 17.11
C ASN A 182 -6.72 -12.20 17.30
N PRO A 183 -6.62 -13.35 16.60
CA PRO A 183 -5.47 -14.24 16.67
C PRO A 183 -4.13 -13.56 16.33
N LEU A 184 -4.15 -12.48 15.54
CA LEU A 184 -2.95 -11.71 15.19
C LEU A 184 -2.23 -11.16 16.43
N PHE A 185 -2.98 -10.72 17.43
CA PHE A 185 -2.43 -10.14 18.65
C PHE A 185 -2.23 -11.18 19.74
N ASN A 186 -3.06 -12.22 19.77
CA ASN A 186 -3.02 -13.29 20.78
C ASN A 186 -2.88 -12.73 22.21
N ARG A 187 -3.62 -11.65 22.52
CA ARG A 187 -3.61 -10.94 23.81
C ARG A 187 -2.27 -10.31 24.21
N ARG A 188 -1.25 -10.33 23.36
CA ARG A 188 0.11 -9.84 23.66
C ARG A 188 0.21 -8.34 23.44
N LEU A 189 0.62 -7.64 24.48
CA LEU A 189 0.91 -6.21 24.48
C LEU A 189 2.42 -5.99 24.34
N ILE A 190 2.93 -6.10 23.12
CA ILE A 190 4.34 -5.83 22.78
C ILE A 190 4.40 -4.50 22.01
N PRO A 191 4.90 -3.40 22.61
CA PRO A 191 4.84 -2.07 21.98
C PRO A 191 5.41 -2.00 20.57
N GLN A 192 6.51 -2.72 20.30
CA GLN A 192 7.14 -2.76 18.98
C GLN A 192 6.23 -3.40 17.92
N ARG A 193 5.67 -4.57 18.21
CA ARG A 193 4.76 -5.28 17.29
C ARG A 193 3.47 -4.51 17.06
N LEU A 194 2.88 -3.98 18.13
CA LEU A 194 1.67 -3.16 18.03
C LEU A 194 1.95 -1.90 17.20
N ALA A 195 3.13 -1.31 17.32
CA ALA A 195 3.51 -0.15 16.53
C ALA A 195 3.76 -0.47 15.05
N GLU A 196 4.25 -1.67 14.72
CA GLU A 196 4.36 -2.13 13.33
C GLU A 196 3.00 -2.30 12.67
N VAL A 197 2.03 -2.86 13.38
CA VAL A 197 0.65 -3.00 12.88
C VAL A 197 -0.03 -1.64 12.77
N LEU A 198 0.00 -0.83 13.85
CA LEU A 198 -0.72 0.43 13.90
C LEU A 198 -0.11 1.55 13.04
N ALA A 199 1.17 1.44 12.66
CA ALA A 199 1.79 2.35 11.69
C ALA A 199 1.11 2.30 10.31
N GLN A 200 0.49 1.17 9.96
CA GLN A 200 -0.31 1.03 8.73
C GLN A 200 -1.58 1.88 8.76
N TYR A 201 -2.00 2.37 9.93
CA TYR A 201 -3.16 3.24 10.12
C TYR A 201 -2.77 4.65 10.58
N ALA A 202 -1.53 5.06 10.26
CA ALA A 202 -0.95 6.36 10.60
C ALA A 202 -0.84 6.66 12.11
N ILE A 203 -0.84 5.63 12.97
CA ILE A 203 -0.62 5.81 14.40
C ILE A 203 0.88 5.84 14.71
N PRO A 204 1.40 6.91 15.34
CA PRO A 204 2.82 7.03 15.64
C PRO A 204 3.24 6.09 16.79
N ARG A 205 4.46 5.55 16.71
CA ARG A 205 5.02 4.62 17.73
C ARG A 205 4.93 5.16 19.16
N ARG A 206 5.11 6.47 19.35
CA ARG A 206 5.02 7.15 20.64
C ARG A 206 3.64 6.97 21.28
N GLN A 207 2.59 7.06 20.48
CA GLN A 207 1.22 6.88 20.95
C GLN A 207 0.94 5.43 21.35
N VAL A 208 1.40 4.46 20.55
CA VAL A 208 1.28 3.04 20.90
C VAL A 208 1.99 2.72 22.21
N ARG A 209 3.18 3.30 22.42
CA ARG A 209 3.91 3.13 23.67
C ARG A 209 3.14 3.72 24.86
N ALA A 210 2.62 4.94 24.74
CA ALA A 210 1.83 5.57 25.78
C ALA A 210 0.58 4.73 26.11
N PHE A 211 -0.13 4.26 25.08
CA PHE A 211 -1.28 3.39 25.24
C PHE A 211 -0.95 2.11 26.05
N VAL A 212 0.15 1.42 25.72
CA VAL A 212 0.56 0.22 26.48
C VAL A 212 0.97 0.57 27.92
N GLU A 213 1.68 1.68 28.12
CA GLU A 213 2.07 2.15 29.46
C GLU A 213 0.84 2.47 30.33
N ASP A 214 -0.20 3.06 29.75
CA ASP A 214 -1.46 3.33 30.44
C ASP A 214 -2.19 2.04 30.83
N LEU A 215 -2.24 1.03 29.95
CA LEU A 215 -2.83 -0.28 30.28
C LEU A 215 -2.07 -0.96 31.43
N VAL A 216 -0.73 -0.96 31.36
CA VAL A 216 0.13 -1.54 32.41
C VAL A 216 -0.07 -0.84 33.74
N ARG A 217 -0.23 0.49 33.72
CA ARG A 217 -0.51 1.28 34.93
C ARG A 217 -1.89 0.99 35.50
N ALA A 218 -2.88 0.77 34.63
CA ALA A 218 -4.25 0.43 35.04
C ALA A 218 -4.35 -0.95 35.72
N LYS A 219 -3.44 -1.89 35.40
CA LYS A 219 -3.37 -3.29 35.88
C LYS A 219 -4.55 -4.18 35.48
N THR A 220 -5.75 -3.61 35.36
CA THR A 220 -6.97 -4.28 34.94
C THR A 220 -7.69 -3.44 33.92
N VAL A 221 -8.26 -4.08 32.90
CA VAL A 221 -9.00 -3.43 31.82
C VAL A 221 -10.29 -4.19 31.57
N LEU A 222 -11.36 -3.47 31.23
CA LEU A 222 -12.64 -4.05 30.87
C LEU A 222 -12.72 -4.17 29.35
N VAL A 223 -13.04 -5.35 28.85
CA VAL A 223 -13.26 -5.61 27.42
C VAL A 223 -14.66 -6.20 27.28
N GLY A 224 -15.59 -5.42 26.72
CA GLY A 224 -17.01 -5.76 26.72
C GLY A 224 -17.56 -5.90 28.14
N LYS A 225 -17.88 -7.13 28.55
CA LYS A 225 -18.38 -7.45 29.91
C LYS A 225 -17.36 -8.19 30.77
N GLU A 226 -16.18 -8.48 30.23
CA GLU A 226 -15.16 -9.30 30.87
C GLU A 226 -13.98 -8.47 31.36
N GLN A 227 -13.44 -8.85 32.52
CA GLN A 227 -12.31 -8.18 33.12
C GLN A 227 -11.00 -8.93 32.81
N TYR A 228 -10.02 -8.19 32.30
CA TYR A 228 -8.70 -8.69 31.95
C TYR A 228 -7.63 -8.06 32.83
N ARG A 229 -6.70 -8.87 33.34
CA ARG A 229 -5.51 -8.43 34.06
C ARG A 229 -4.34 -8.26 33.10
N VAL A 230 -3.56 -7.22 33.30
CA VAL A 230 -2.32 -6.96 32.55
C VAL A 230 -1.17 -7.61 33.31
N GLU A 231 -0.68 -8.75 32.81
CA GLU A 231 0.40 -9.50 33.44
C GLU A 231 1.67 -9.48 32.60
N ARG A 232 2.82 -9.63 33.26
CA ARG A 232 4.11 -9.69 32.58
C ARG A 232 4.30 -11.07 31.98
N HIS A 233 4.57 -11.12 30.68
CA HIS A 233 4.76 -12.39 29.99
C HIS A 233 6.22 -12.90 30.17
N PRO A 234 6.46 -14.20 30.42
CA PRO A 234 7.80 -14.79 30.62
C PRO A 234 8.76 -14.54 29.46
N ALA A 235 8.27 -14.66 28.22
CA ALA A 235 9.02 -14.35 27.00
C ALA A 235 9.21 -12.84 26.74
N GLY A 236 8.87 -11.97 27.69
CA GLY A 236 8.92 -10.52 27.57
C GLY A 236 7.62 -9.88 27.08
N GLY A 237 7.45 -8.59 27.42
CA GLY A 237 6.22 -7.83 27.16
C GLY A 237 5.13 -8.08 28.20
N TRP A 238 3.91 -7.71 27.83
CA TRP A 238 2.72 -7.87 28.67
C TRP A 238 1.66 -8.69 27.95
N VAL A 239 0.71 -9.26 28.68
CA VAL A 239 -0.40 -10.03 28.14
C VAL A 239 -1.69 -9.69 28.88
N LEU A 240 -2.81 -9.66 28.15
CA LEU A 240 -4.16 -9.53 28.70
C LEU A 240 -4.70 -10.91 29.10
N MET A 241 -4.89 -11.12 30.39
CA MET A 241 -5.31 -12.39 30.98
C MET A 241 -6.75 -12.29 31.47
N PRO A 242 -7.68 -13.15 31.03
CA PRO A 242 -9.03 -13.18 31.59
C PRO A 242 -8.95 -13.52 33.07
N GLU A 243 -9.63 -12.75 33.92
CA GLU A 243 -9.56 -12.92 35.37
C GLU A 243 -10.07 -14.31 35.83
N ASN A 244 -11.02 -14.89 35.09
CA ASN A 244 -11.63 -16.18 35.41
C ASN A 244 -10.82 -17.40 34.93
N GLU A 245 -9.86 -17.21 34.02
CA GLU A 245 -9.13 -18.32 33.36
C GLU A 245 -7.61 -18.23 33.49
N ALA A 246 -7.10 -17.24 34.24
CA ALA A 246 -5.67 -16.95 34.32
C ALA A 246 -4.80 -18.17 34.69
N ALA A 247 -5.25 -18.99 35.64
CA ALA A 247 -4.51 -20.17 36.08
C ALA A 247 -4.47 -21.29 35.02
N ALA A 248 -5.60 -21.56 34.34
CA ALA A 248 -5.69 -22.60 33.32
C ALA A 248 -4.89 -22.23 32.06
N TRP A 249 -4.93 -20.96 31.68
CA TRP A 249 -4.19 -20.45 30.54
C TRP A 249 -2.67 -20.50 30.77
N TRP A 250 -2.18 -20.12 31.96
CA TRP A 250 -0.75 -20.24 32.28
C TRP A 250 -0.25 -21.68 32.19
N VAL A 251 -1.07 -22.67 32.58
CA VAL A 251 -0.73 -24.09 32.46
C VAL A 251 -0.62 -24.52 31.00
N GLN A 252 -1.53 -24.06 30.13
CA GLN A 252 -1.48 -24.33 28.69
C GLN A 252 -0.30 -23.64 28.01
N GLU A 253 -0.05 -22.36 28.31
CA GLU A 253 1.06 -21.60 27.73
C GLU A 253 2.42 -22.15 28.17
N GLN A 254 2.56 -22.56 29.44
CA GLN A 254 3.78 -23.24 29.89
C GLN A 254 3.98 -24.59 29.19
N ARG A 255 2.91 -25.37 28.97
CA ARG A 255 2.99 -26.60 28.17
C ARG A 255 3.43 -26.31 26.74
N ALA A 256 2.83 -25.32 26.08
CA ALA A 256 3.18 -24.94 24.72
C ALA A 256 4.63 -24.42 24.61
N GLN A 257 5.11 -23.65 25.59
CA GLN A 257 6.52 -23.21 25.65
C GLN A 257 7.47 -24.38 25.87
N VAL A 258 7.16 -25.29 26.81
CA VAL A 258 7.96 -26.50 27.05
C VAL A 258 7.99 -27.36 25.80
N GLU A 259 6.88 -27.50 25.09
CA GLU A 259 6.77 -28.27 23.85
C GLU A 259 7.54 -27.63 22.70
N THR A 260 7.45 -26.31 22.52
CA THR A 260 8.24 -25.55 21.53
C THR A 260 9.75 -25.58 21.85
N GLU A 261 10.12 -25.53 23.13
CA GLU A 261 11.51 -25.65 23.58
C GLU A 261 12.01 -27.09 23.45
N LEU A 262 11.16 -28.09 23.70
CA LEU A 262 11.43 -29.50 23.42
C LEU A 262 11.65 -29.69 21.92
N GLU A 263 10.79 -29.16 21.06
CA GLU A 263 10.93 -29.24 19.61
C GLU A 263 12.21 -28.56 19.12
N ARG A 264 12.60 -27.43 19.70
CA ARG A 264 13.91 -26.79 19.44
C ARG A 264 15.09 -27.66 19.88
N LYS A 265 15.01 -28.29 21.07
CA LYS A 265 16.08 -29.16 21.60
C LYS A 265 16.15 -30.51 20.87
N VAL A 266 15.01 -31.09 20.52
CA VAL A 266 14.85 -32.36 19.77
C VAL A 266 15.11 -32.15 18.27
N GLY A 267 14.90 -30.94 17.75
CA GLY A 267 15.30 -30.57 16.39
C GLY A 267 16.81 -30.69 16.12
N TYR A 268 17.63 -30.61 17.18
CA TYR A 268 19.07 -30.90 17.10
C TYR A 268 19.36 -32.42 16.99
N LEU A 269 18.53 -33.26 17.61
CA LEU A 269 18.61 -34.73 17.54
C LEU A 269 18.08 -35.30 16.22
N LYS A 270 17.14 -34.62 15.55
CA LYS A 270 16.67 -34.99 14.20
C LYS A 270 17.72 -34.76 13.10
N ARG A 271 18.83 -34.07 13.39
CA ARG A 271 19.85 -33.71 12.40
C ARG A 271 20.94 -34.78 12.19
N TYR A 272 20.99 -35.83 13.03
CA TYR A 272 21.86 -36.99 12.83
C TYR A 272 21.21 -38.29 13.34
N PRO A 273 20.41 -39.00 12.52
CA PRO A 273 19.98 -40.35 12.85
C PRO A 273 21.12 -41.33 12.56
N LEU A 274 21.64 -41.98 13.60
CA LEU A 274 22.44 -43.20 13.45
C LEU A 274 21.56 -44.26 12.76
N LEU A 275 21.98 -44.68 11.56
CA LEU A 275 21.32 -45.66 10.68
C LEU A 275 21.12 -47.03 11.35
N PRO A 276 20.02 -47.72 11.02
CA PRO A 276 20.15 -48.99 10.32
C PRO A 276 19.26 -49.12 9.06
N VAL A 277 19.73 -50.00 8.17
CA VAL A 277 19.34 -50.26 6.78
C VAL A 277 18.00 -50.98 6.64
N TYR A 278 17.12 -50.49 5.75
CA TYR A 278 16.10 -51.31 5.06
C TYR A 278 15.95 -50.87 3.58
N ALA A 279 15.63 -51.83 2.72
CA ALA A 279 15.66 -51.74 1.25
C ALA A 279 14.62 -50.76 0.66
N PRO A 280 14.90 -50.13 -0.50
CA PRO A 280 14.05 -49.09 -1.07
C PRO A 280 12.72 -49.64 -1.62
N LEU A 281 11.61 -49.03 -1.20
CA LEU A 281 10.31 -49.13 -1.88
C LEU A 281 10.32 -48.19 -3.10
N TYR A 282 10.09 -48.73 -4.29
CA TYR A 282 9.79 -47.93 -5.48
C TYR A 282 8.30 -47.57 -5.49
N LEU A 283 7.99 -46.28 -5.46
CA LEU A 283 6.67 -45.75 -5.81
C LEU A 283 6.66 -45.39 -7.31
N PRO A 284 5.60 -45.71 -8.05
CA PRO A 284 5.47 -45.27 -9.44
C PRO A 284 5.29 -43.74 -9.50
N ALA A 285 5.85 -43.13 -10.55
CA ALA A 285 5.74 -41.71 -10.80
C ALA A 285 4.28 -41.28 -11.05
N PRO A 286 3.84 -40.11 -10.55
CA PRO A 286 2.52 -39.57 -10.87
C PRO A 286 2.43 -39.21 -12.36
N THR A 287 1.29 -39.52 -12.99
CA THR A 287 0.97 -39.09 -14.36
C THR A 287 0.70 -37.59 -14.39
N GLU A 288 1.47 -36.86 -15.19
CA GLU A 288 1.28 -35.42 -15.45
C GLU A 288 0.00 -35.16 -16.27
N PRO A 289 -0.75 -34.08 -15.98
CA PRO A 289 -1.83 -33.62 -16.86
C PRO A 289 -1.26 -32.94 -18.11
N GLU A 290 -1.89 -33.18 -19.27
CA GLU A 290 -1.50 -32.59 -20.56
C GLU A 290 -1.56 -31.05 -20.56
N PRO A 291 -0.59 -30.36 -21.18
CA PRO A 291 -0.51 -28.90 -21.18
C PRO A 291 -1.50 -28.26 -22.18
N VAL A 292 -2.18 -27.21 -21.73
CA VAL A 292 -2.97 -26.30 -22.58
C VAL A 292 -2.01 -25.37 -23.32
N VAL A 293 -2.06 -25.36 -24.66
CA VAL A 293 -1.21 -24.52 -25.51
C VAL A 293 -1.84 -23.14 -25.70
N GLU A 294 -1.29 -22.12 -25.05
CA GLU A 294 -1.56 -20.70 -25.37
C GLU A 294 -0.67 -20.22 -26.54
N PRO A 295 -1.18 -19.36 -27.43
CA PRO A 295 -0.41 -18.86 -28.57
C PRO A 295 0.71 -17.90 -28.14
N LEU A 296 1.92 -18.15 -28.65
CA LEU A 296 3.15 -17.42 -28.37
C LEU A 296 3.10 -15.97 -28.87
N LEU A 297 3.15 -15.01 -27.95
CA LEU A 297 3.56 -13.64 -28.23
C LEU A 297 5.08 -13.59 -28.53
N PRO A 298 5.55 -12.71 -29.41
CA PRO A 298 6.97 -12.60 -29.73
C PRO A 298 7.79 -12.23 -28.48
N PRO A 299 9.04 -12.73 -28.35
CA PRO A 299 9.84 -12.56 -27.16
C PRO A 299 10.12 -11.07 -26.89
N LYS A 300 9.73 -10.62 -25.70
CA LYS A 300 10.09 -9.32 -25.15
C LYS A 300 11.62 -9.23 -25.05
N PRO A 301 12.26 -8.08 -25.36
CA PRO A 301 13.70 -7.92 -25.16
C PRO A 301 14.07 -8.24 -23.70
N PRO A 302 15.23 -8.89 -23.46
CA PRO A 302 15.61 -9.37 -22.12
C PRO A 302 15.68 -8.20 -21.14
N ASP A 303 15.00 -8.37 -20.00
CA ASP A 303 14.96 -7.39 -18.92
C ASP A 303 16.36 -7.21 -18.30
N ASP A 304 16.65 -6.03 -17.74
CA ASP A 304 18.00 -5.67 -17.24
C ASP A 304 18.53 -6.67 -16.19
N GLN A 305 17.62 -7.39 -15.52
CA GLN A 305 17.91 -8.38 -14.49
C GLN A 305 18.35 -9.74 -15.06
N ASP A 306 17.89 -10.13 -16.25
CA ASP A 306 18.26 -11.38 -16.92
C ASP A 306 19.74 -11.37 -17.33
N LEU A 307 20.25 -10.24 -17.80
CA LEU A 307 21.67 -10.09 -18.17
C LEU A 307 22.62 -10.18 -16.96
N TYR A 308 22.18 -9.71 -15.79
CA TYR A 308 22.94 -9.86 -14.55
C TYR A 308 23.04 -11.33 -14.14
N GLU A 309 21.91 -12.04 -14.11
CA GLU A 309 21.88 -13.45 -13.72
C GLU A 309 22.69 -14.32 -14.69
N ARG A 310 22.60 -14.04 -15.99
CA ARG A 310 23.42 -14.67 -17.02
C ARG A 310 24.91 -14.40 -16.84
N PHE A 311 25.30 -13.17 -16.52
CA PHE A 311 26.70 -12.85 -16.27
C PHE A 311 27.28 -13.63 -15.08
N ILE A 312 26.55 -13.70 -13.96
CA ILE A 312 26.99 -14.46 -12.79
C ILE A 312 27.12 -15.94 -13.13
N ARG A 313 26.16 -16.50 -13.87
CA ARG A 313 26.18 -17.93 -14.26
C ARG A 313 27.27 -18.28 -15.27
N GLU A 314 27.53 -17.41 -16.25
CA GLU A 314 28.41 -17.72 -17.38
C GLU A 314 29.86 -17.28 -17.16
N ARG A 315 30.09 -16.25 -16.33
CA ARG A 315 31.41 -15.62 -16.18
C ARG A 315 31.95 -15.60 -14.75
N CYS A 316 31.18 -16.03 -13.77
CA CYS A 316 31.62 -16.12 -12.38
C CYS A 316 31.46 -17.53 -11.83
N GLU A 317 32.35 -17.89 -10.91
CA GLU A 317 32.23 -19.07 -10.07
C GLU A 317 31.89 -18.62 -8.64
N VAL A 318 30.94 -19.30 -8.00
CA VAL A 318 30.60 -19.04 -6.59
C VAL A 318 31.66 -19.68 -5.71
N ASP A 319 32.59 -18.87 -5.22
CA ASP A 319 33.63 -19.25 -4.28
C ASP A 319 33.58 -18.32 -3.05
N TRP A 320 33.12 -18.86 -1.93
CA TRP A 320 32.91 -18.14 -0.67
C TRP A 320 34.20 -17.67 0.01
N GLU A 321 35.36 -18.17 -0.42
CA GLU A 321 36.67 -17.75 0.05
C GLU A 321 37.31 -16.70 -0.88
N ALA A 322 36.82 -16.58 -2.12
CA ALA A 322 37.33 -15.62 -3.09
C ALA A 322 36.86 -14.19 -2.80
N TRP A 323 37.79 -13.23 -2.94
CA TRP A 323 37.51 -11.80 -2.95
C TRP A 323 37.87 -11.21 -4.32
N THR A 324 36.90 -10.61 -5.01
CA THR A 324 37.09 -9.99 -6.33
C THR A 324 36.81 -8.49 -6.29
N PRO A 325 37.71 -7.61 -6.79
CA PRO A 325 37.51 -6.17 -6.86
C PRO A 325 36.24 -5.78 -7.63
N THR A 326 35.51 -4.77 -7.13
CA THR A 326 34.29 -4.27 -7.79
C THR A 326 34.57 -3.72 -9.19
N ALA A 327 35.73 -3.08 -9.39
CA ALA A 327 36.14 -2.60 -10.70
C ALA A 327 36.29 -3.76 -11.70
N GLN A 328 37.00 -4.83 -11.31
CA GLN A 328 37.24 -5.99 -12.16
C GLN A 328 35.94 -6.71 -12.56
N LEU A 329 35.00 -6.89 -11.62
CA LEU A 329 33.69 -7.48 -11.93
C LEU A 329 32.86 -6.60 -12.86
N TYR A 330 32.83 -5.29 -12.61
CA TYR A 330 32.03 -4.37 -13.42
C TYR A 330 32.61 -4.18 -14.84
N ASP A 331 33.94 -4.14 -14.95
CA ASP A 331 34.63 -4.00 -16.22
C ASP A 331 34.49 -5.26 -17.09
N ALA A 332 34.27 -6.44 -16.49
CA ALA A 332 33.90 -7.66 -17.20
C ALA A 332 32.39 -7.74 -17.56
N TYR A 333 31.52 -7.19 -16.71
CA TYR A 333 30.07 -7.18 -16.90
C TYR A 333 29.62 -6.28 -18.07
N VAL A 334 30.21 -5.09 -18.22
CA VAL A 334 29.81 -4.13 -19.25
C VAL A 334 29.99 -4.69 -20.69
N PRO A 335 31.14 -5.28 -21.07
CA PRO A 335 31.29 -5.93 -22.37
C PRO A 335 30.36 -7.12 -22.57
N PHE A 336 30.10 -7.91 -21.52
CA PHE A 336 29.18 -9.04 -21.58
C PHE A 336 27.76 -8.62 -21.96
N CYS A 337 27.21 -7.59 -21.31
CA CYS A 337 25.87 -7.06 -21.64
C CYS A 337 25.81 -6.54 -23.07
N ARG A 338 26.83 -5.78 -23.50
CA ARG A 338 26.89 -5.23 -24.86
C ARG A 338 26.98 -6.33 -25.92
N GLY A 339 27.73 -7.41 -25.66
CA GLY A 339 27.81 -8.57 -26.55
C GLY A 339 26.49 -9.34 -26.69
N GLN A 340 25.59 -9.23 -25.71
CA GLN A 340 24.24 -9.83 -25.73
C GLN A 340 23.18 -8.83 -26.24
N GLY A 341 23.58 -7.66 -26.75
CA GLY A 341 22.67 -6.63 -27.27
C GLY A 341 21.89 -5.86 -26.19
N GLY A 342 22.30 -5.97 -24.92
CA GLY A 342 21.61 -5.38 -23.77
C GLY A 342 22.30 -4.16 -23.17
N ILE A 343 21.56 -3.40 -22.37
CA ILE A 343 22.06 -2.21 -21.67
C ILE A 343 22.61 -2.65 -20.30
N PRO A 344 23.90 -2.41 -19.99
CA PRO A 344 24.45 -2.78 -18.69
C PRO A 344 23.86 -1.92 -17.57
N LEU A 345 23.57 -2.55 -16.42
CA LEU A 345 23.21 -1.84 -15.20
C LEU A 345 24.28 -0.82 -14.80
N ASN A 346 23.87 0.31 -14.23
CA ASN A 346 24.82 1.26 -13.64
C ASN A 346 25.53 0.65 -12.41
N LYS A 347 26.73 1.15 -12.07
CA LYS A 347 27.54 0.62 -10.94
C LYS A 347 26.75 0.47 -9.62
N PRO A 348 25.90 1.43 -9.19
CA PRO A 348 25.10 1.29 -7.98
C PRO A 348 24.05 0.17 -8.04
N ARG A 349 23.33 0.03 -9.16
CA ARG A 349 22.33 -1.04 -9.33
C ARG A 349 22.99 -2.41 -9.42
N PHE A 350 24.12 -2.53 -10.13
CA PHE A 350 24.90 -3.76 -10.17
C PHE A 350 25.35 -4.21 -8.76
N ALA A 351 25.83 -3.28 -7.94
CA ALA A 351 26.15 -3.54 -6.53
C ALA A 351 24.94 -3.97 -5.69
N MET A 352 23.76 -3.38 -5.96
CA MET A 352 22.52 -3.76 -5.28
C MET A 352 22.09 -5.20 -5.64
N CYS A 353 22.21 -5.59 -6.91
CA CYS A 353 21.94 -6.95 -7.38
C CYS A 353 22.88 -7.97 -6.70
N LEU A 354 24.19 -7.68 -6.64
CA LEU A 354 25.15 -8.54 -5.94
C LEU A 354 24.80 -8.74 -4.46
N LYS A 355 24.40 -7.66 -3.77
CA LYS A 355 23.94 -7.74 -2.38
C LYS A 355 22.64 -8.54 -2.24
N GLY A 356 21.71 -8.37 -3.18
CA GLY A 356 20.45 -9.12 -3.23
C GLY A 356 20.66 -10.62 -3.45
N SER A 357 21.69 -11.01 -4.21
CA SER A 357 22.08 -12.40 -4.44
C SER A 357 22.90 -13.02 -3.30
N GLY A 358 23.08 -12.31 -2.18
CA GLY A 358 23.73 -12.84 -0.98
C GLY A 358 25.25 -12.65 -0.91
N PHE A 359 25.86 -11.95 -1.87
CA PHE A 359 27.29 -11.64 -1.82
C PHE A 359 27.58 -10.47 -0.88
N THR A 360 28.76 -10.47 -0.25
CA THR A 360 29.11 -9.47 0.76
C THR A 360 30.21 -8.54 0.27
N ALA A 361 29.97 -7.23 0.35
CA ALA A 361 30.99 -6.23 0.03
C ALA A 361 32.00 -6.14 1.19
N LYS A 362 33.29 -6.30 0.89
CA LYS A 362 34.38 -6.22 1.88
C LYS A 362 35.48 -5.32 1.34
N GLN A 363 35.97 -4.43 2.20
CA GLN A 363 37.09 -3.55 1.89
C GLN A 363 38.39 -4.16 2.43
N THR A 364 39.39 -4.31 1.57
CA THR A 364 40.71 -4.82 1.93
C THR A 364 41.77 -3.83 1.42
N GLY A 365 42.68 -3.43 2.30
CA GLY A 365 43.78 -2.52 1.98
C GLY A 365 43.37 -1.05 1.78
N HIS A 366 43.93 -0.40 0.75
CA HIS A 366 43.83 1.04 0.50
C HIS A 366 42.36 1.52 0.49
N PRO A 367 42.04 2.75 0.96
CA PRO A 367 40.66 3.25 1.07
C PRO A 367 39.83 3.25 -0.23
N ALA A 368 40.46 3.05 -1.40
CA ALA A 368 39.84 3.07 -2.72
C ALA A 368 39.46 1.69 -3.30
N THR A 369 39.93 0.57 -2.72
CA THR A 369 39.66 -0.78 -3.24
C THR A 369 38.49 -1.44 -2.50
N ARG A 370 37.29 -1.31 -3.07
CA ARG A 370 36.10 -2.10 -2.67
C ARG A 370 36.01 -3.36 -3.54
N GLY A 371 35.66 -4.49 -2.93
CA GLY A 371 35.46 -5.77 -3.61
C GLY A 371 34.37 -6.60 -2.95
N TRP A 372 34.07 -7.74 -3.56
CA TRP A 372 33.00 -8.65 -3.17
C TRP A 372 33.58 -10.01 -2.77
N VAL A 373 33.08 -10.57 -1.67
CA VAL A 373 33.38 -11.93 -1.20
C VAL A 373 32.26 -12.86 -1.66
N GLY A 374 32.63 -14.04 -2.18
CA GLY A 374 31.68 -15.04 -2.65
C GLY A 374 31.65 -15.26 -4.16
N LEU A 375 32.46 -14.52 -4.91
CA LEU A 375 32.54 -14.61 -6.37
C LEU A 375 33.99 -14.55 -6.83
N ARG A 376 34.37 -15.48 -7.70
CA ARG A 376 35.60 -15.43 -8.50
C ARG A 376 35.21 -15.20 -9.97
N LEU A 377 35.82 -14.21 -10.61
CA LEU A 377 35.67 -14.02 -12.06
C LEU A 377 36.50 -15.08 -12.79
N LEU A 378 35.92 -15.78 -13.77
CA LEU A 378 36.64 -16.74 -14.59
C LEU A 378 37.59 -15.99 -15.54
N GLU A 379 38.89 -16.32 -15.51
CA GLU A 379 39.86 -15.76 -16.45
C GLU A 379 39.51 -16.20 -17.88
N LEU A 380 39.39 -15.23 -18.78
CA LEU A 380 39.27 -15.49 -20.21
C LEU A 380 40.59 -16.08 -20.69
N THR A 381 40.58 -17.35 -21.14
CA THR A 381 41.61 -17.82 -22.06
C THR A 381 41.57 -16.91 -23.28
N THR A 382 42.63 -16.11 -23.42
CA THR A 382 42.89 -15.32 -24.62
C THR A 382 42.89 -16.28 -25.82
N ALA A 383 42.08 -15.97 -26.83
CA ALA A 383 42.23 -16.56 -28.15
C ALA A 383 43.69 -16.38 -28.62
N PRO A 384 44.25 -17.35 -29.37
CA PRO A 384 45.67 -17.37 -29.72
C PRO A 384 46.10 -16.14 -30.54
N ASP A 385 47.36 -15.76 -30.35
CA ASP A 385 48.11 -14.72 -31.08
C ASP A 385 47.78 -14.65 -32.57
N ASP A 386 47.37 -13.45 -33.03
CA ASP A 386 47.43 -13.02 -34.43
C ASP A 386 48.89 -12.71 -34.80
N SER A 387 49.74 -13.75 -34.84
CA SER A 387 51.08 -13.66 -35.43
C SER A 387 51.59 -15.04 -35.88
N ASP A 388 51.08 -15.53 -37.01
CA ASP A 388 51.89 -16.22 -38.03
C ASP A 388 51.07 -16.45 -39.33
N PRO A 389 51.70 -16.63 -40.50
CA PRO A 389 51.24 -16.05 -41.75
C PRO A 389 50.48 -17.02 -42.67
N ASP A 390 49.81 -16.38 -43.63
CA ASP A 390 49.03 -16.89 -44.77
C ASP A 390 49.55 -18.21 -45.41
N PRO A 391 48.74 -19.29 -45.46
CA PRO A 391 49.16 -20.61 -45.96
C PRO A 391 49.12 -20.77 -47.50
N VAL A 392 49.27 -19.69 -48.27
CA VAL A 392 49.25 -19.74 -49.76
C VAL A 392 50.66 -19.76 -50.39
N ALA A 393 51.73 -19.86 -49.60
CA ALA A 393 53.12 -19.79 -50.12
C ALA A 393 53.94 -21.10 -50.08
N GLU A 394 53.36 -22.27 -49.79
CA GLU A 394 54.10 -23.55 -49.79
C GLU A 394 53.38 -24.70 -50.52
N LEU A 395 52.81 -24.38 -51.69
CA LEU A 395 52.60 -25.34 -52.79
C LEU A 395 53.35 -24.85 -54.05
N ALA A 396 54.56 -24.35 -53.80
CA ALA A 396 55.68 -24.36 -54.72
C ALA A 396 56.79 -25.27 -54.14
N GLN A 397 56.41 -26.51 -53.81
CA GLN A 397 57.24 -27.72 -53.96
C GLN A 397 56.35 -28.96 -53.91
#